data_AF-A0A7M4DZR7-F1
#
_entry.id   AF-A0A7M4DZR7-F1
#
_cell.length_a   1.000
_cell.length_b   1.000
_cell.length_c   1.000
_cell.angle_alpha   90.00
_cell.angle_beta   90.00
_cell.angle_gamma   90.00
#
_symmetry.space_group_name_H-M   'P 1'
#
loop_
_entity.id
_entity.type
_entity.pdbx_description
1 polymer ?
#
loop_
_entity_poly.entity_id
_entity_poly.type
_entity_poly.pdbx_seq_one_letter_code
_entity_poly.pdbx_strand_id
1 'polypeptide(L)'
;MRHYHLKKNQHFCPTVNLDKLWTLVSEQTRLTYAKNQAGLAPVIDVVHSGYYKVLGKGKLPKQPVIVKAKFFSRKAEEKIKEVGGACVLVA
;
A
#
# COMPACT_ATOMS: atom_id res chain seq x y z
N MET A 1 -5.09 -22.69 -22.75
CA MET A 1 -4.12 -22.28 -23.78
C MET A 1 -2.71 -22.54 -23.24
N ARG A 2 -1.78 -23.14 -24.00
CA ARG A 2 -0.41 -23.42 -23.52
C ARG A 2 0.50 -22.20 -23.70
N HIS A 3 1.36 -21.92 -22.71
CA HIS A 3 2.40 -20.89 -22.77
C HIS A 3 3.79 -21.56 -22.73
N TYR A 4 4.48 -21.61 -23.86
CA TYR A 4 5.83 -22.15 -23.96
C TYR A 4 6.86 -21.13 -23.47
N HIS A 5 7.96 -21.59 -22.86
CA HIS A 5 9.04 -20.75 -22.31
C HIS A 5 8.57 -19.70 -21.28
N LEU A 6 7.65 -20.09 -20.39
CA LEU A 6 7.14 -19.23 -19.32
C LEU A 6 8.28 -18.75 -18.39
N LYS A 7 8.49 -17.44 -18.35
CA LYS A 7 9.41 -16.77 -17.41
C LYS A 7 8.65 -16.30 -16.17
N LYS A 8 8.74 -17.05 -15.07
CA LYS A 8 7.99 -16.76 -13.82
C LYS A 8 8.26 -15.35 -13.26
N ASN A 9 9.48 -14.84 -13.40
CA ASN A 9 9.87 -13.52 -12.89
C ASN A 9 9.07 -12.37 -13.53
N GLN A 10 8.64 -12.51 -14.78
CA GLN A 10 7.82 -11.49 -15.47
C GLN A 10 6.39 -11.40 -14.93
N HIS A 11 5.92 -12.47 -14.27
CA HIS A 11 4.60 -12.55 -13.65
C HIS A 11 4.64 -12.38 -12.13
N PHE A 12 5.83 -12.12 -11.56
CA PHE A 12 5.97 -11.93 -10.13
C PHE A 12 5.29 -10.63 -9.70
N CYS A 13 4.16 -10.76 -9.00
CA CYS A 13 3.36 -9.65 -8.52
C CYS A 13 2.71 -10.00 -7.17
N PRO A 14 3.51 -10.06 -6.10
CA PRO A 14 2.99 -10.27 -4.74
C PRO A 14 2.03 -9.13 -4.36
N THR A 15 0.91 -9.49 -3.73
CA THR A 15 -0.18 -8.56 -3.40
C THR A 15 -0.33 -8.36 -1.89
N VAL A 16 -0.68 -7.14 -1.50
CA VAL A 16 -1.07 -6.78 -0.13
C VAL A 16 -2.43 -6.09 -0.14
N ASN A 17 -3.20 -6.25 0.92
CA ASN A 17 -4.51 -5.61 1.07
C ASN A 17 -4.45 -4.45 2.08
N LEU A 18 -5.42 -3.54 2.00
CA LEU A 18 -5.48 -2.37 2.90
C LEU A 18 -5.60 -2.72 4.39
N ASP A 19 -6.24 -3.84 4.73
CA ASP A 19 -6.35 -4.35 6.10
C ASP A 19 -4.98 -4.63 6.75
N LYS A 20 -3.99 -5.04 5.95
CA LYS A 20 -2.63 -5.38 6.42
C LYS A 20 -1.63 -4.25 6.23
N LEU A 21 -2.03 -3.10 5.70
CA LEU A 21 -1.08 -2.04 5.33
C LEU A 21 -0.38 -1.46 6.57
N TRP A 22 -1.11 -1.35 7.69
CA TRP A 22 -0.57 -0.88 8.97
C TRP A 22 0.26 -1.92 9.74
N THR A 23 0.28 -3.18 9.30
CA THR A 23 1.19 -4.18 9.91
C THR A 23 2.62 -4.05 9.37
N LEU A 24 2.82 -3.29 8.28
CA LEU A 24 4.14 -3.03 7.69
C LEU A 24 4.90 -1.92 8.43
N VAL A 25 4.25 -1.27 9.40
CA VAL A 25 4.79 -0.15 10.17
C VAL A 25 4.72 -0.49 11.65
N SER A 26 5.70 -0.04 12.43
CA SER A 26 5.67 -0.22 13.88
C SER A 26 4.48 0.51 14.50
N GLU A 27 3.91 -0.04 15.58
CA GLU A 27 2.80 0.59 16.27
C GLU A 27 3.18 1.96 16.85
N GLN A 28 4.44 2.11 17.30
CA GLN A 28 4.97 3.37 17.78
C GLN A 28 4.89 4.46 16.69
N THR A 29 5.36 4.15 15.49
CA THR A 29 5.28 5.07 14.34
C THR A 29 3.83 5.44 14.03
N ARG A 30 2.92 4.46 13.98
CA ARG A 30 1.49 4.69 13.75
C ARG A 30 0.90 5.67 14.75
N LEU A 31 1.17 5.47 16.05
CA LEU A 31 0.66 6.31 17.13
C LEU A 31 1.26 7.72 17.11
N THR A 32 2.53 7.86 16.78
CA THR A 32 3.19 9.17 16.64
C THR A 32 2.54 9.99 15.54
N TYR A 33 2.33 9.41 14.36
CA TYR A 33 1.67 10.09 13.25
C TYR A 33 0.16 10.28 13.46
N ALA A 34 -0.48 9.50 14.34
CA ALA A 34 -1.87 9.72 14.71
C ALA A 34 -2.05 10.93 15.64
N LYS A 35 -1.04 11.22 16.47
CA LYS A 35 -1.04 12.35 17.42
C LYS A 35 -0.54 13.65 16.79
N ASN A 36 0.33 13.56 15.79
CA ASN A 36 0.92 14.73 15.16
C ASN A 36 -0.10 15.46 14.26
N GLN A 37 -0.51 16.66 14.69
CA GLN A 37 -1.41 17.55 13.92
C GLN A 37 -0.70 18.33 12.80
N ALA A 38 0.62 18.19 12.64
CA ALA A 38 1.44 18.95 11.69
C ALA A 38 1.23 18.58 10.21
N GLY A 39 0.19 17.80 9.87
CA GLY A 39 -0.11 17.38 8.49
C GLY A 39 0.88 16.37 7.90
N LEU A 40 1.81 15.84 8.70
CA LEU A 40 2.77 14.83 8.27
C LEU A 40 2.09 13.46 8.22
N ALA A 41 2.17 12.78 7.09
CA ALA A 41 1.65 11.43 6.89
C ALA A 41 2.79 10.40 6.79
N PRO A 42 2.64 9.20 7.36
CA PRO A 42 3.64 8.15 7.22
C PRO A 42 3.67 7.66 5.77
N VAL A 43 4.89 7.41 5.30
CA VAL A 43 5.14 6.81 3.99
C VAL A 43 5.33 5.30 4.17
N ILE A 44 4.47 4.51 3.55
CA ILE A 44 4.55 3.05 3.57
C ILE A 44 5.02 2.58 2.20
N ASP A 45 6.25 2.09 2.16
CA ASP A 45 6.83 1.47 0.98
C ASP A 45 6.56 -0.03 0.97
N VAL A 46 5.56 -0.44 0.18
CA VAL A 46 5.19 -1.84 0.10
C VAL A 46 6.17 -2.63 -0.78
N VAL A 47 6.92 -1.97 -1.67
CA VAL A 47 7.93 -2.61 -2.52
C VAL A 47 9.11 -3.04 -1.67
N HIS A 48 9.56 -2.19 -0.74
CA HIS A 48 10.57 -2.55 0.25
C HIS A 48 10.13 -3.76 1.10
N SER A 49 8.82 -3.87 1.35
CA SER A 49 8.22 -5.00 2.09
C SER A 49 7.98 -6.25 1.21
N GLY A 50 8.41 -6.23 -0.06
CA GLY A 50 8.29 -7.36 -0.98
C GLY A 50 6.93 -7.49 -1.69
N TYR A 51 6.09 -6.46 -1.67
CA TYR A 51 4.79 -6.43 -2.36
C TYR A 51 4.78 -5.44 -3.52
N TYR A 52 4.17 -5.82 -4.65
CA TYR A 52 4.14 -4.97 -5.84
C TYR A 52 2.77 -4.33 -6.06
N LYS A 53 1.69 -5.01 -5.64
CA LYS A 53 0.32 -4.55 -5.89
C LYS A 53 -0.50 -4.41 -4.60
N VAL A 54 -1.15 -3.27 -4.44
CA VAL A 54 -2.08 -3.01 -3.34
C VAL A 54 -3.52 -3.23 -3.81
N LEU A 55 -4.28 -3.99 -3.02
CA LEU A 55 -5.67 -4.37 -3.27
C LEU A 55 -6.60 -3.79 -2.20
N GLY A 56 -7.83 -3.46 -2.59
CA GLY A 56 -8.80 -2.70 -1.78
C GLY A 56 -9.60 -3.50 -0.74
N LYS A 57 -9.18 -4.70 -0.32
CA LYS A 57 -9.87 -5.43 0.75
C LYS A 57 -9.59 -4.76 2.11
N GLY A 58 -10.61 -4.68 2.95
CA GLY A 58 -10.49 -4.06 4.28
C GLY A 58 -10.86 -2.58 4.31
N LYS A 59 -10.71 -1.98 5.49
CA LYS A 59 -10.92 -0.55 5.75
C LYS A 59 -9.64 0.00 6.37
N LEU A 60 -9.27 1.22 5.96
CA LEU A 60 -8.21 1.96 6.62
C LEU A 60 -8.81 2.75 7.81
N PRO A 61 -8.04 2.97 8.88
CA PRO A 61 -8.40 3.97 9.88
C PRO A 61 -8.50 5.37 9.24
N LYS A 62 -9.21 6.30 9.89
CA LYS A 62 -9.29 7.71 9.48
C LYS A 62 -7.97 8.46 9.77
N GLN A 63 -6.86 7.91 9.30
CA GLN A 63 -5.52 8.44 9.44
C GLN A 63 -4.90 8.53 8.03
N PRO A 64 -4.48 9.72 7.58
CA PRO A 64 -3.81 9.89 6.29
C PRO A 64 -2.56 9.02 6.16
N VAL A 65 -2.33 8.46 4.97
CA VAL A 65 -1.17 7.61 4.68
C VAL A 65 -0.73 7.77 3.23
N ILE A 66 0.59 7.81 3.01
CA ILE A 66 1.18 7.82 1.67
C ILE A 66 1.67 6.40 1.37
N VAL A 67 1.15 5.78 0.32
CA VAL A 67 1.51 4.40 -0.06
C VAL A 67 2.30 4.41 -1.35
N LYS A 68 3.50 3.82 -1.33
CA LYS A 68 4.33 3.61 -2.52
C LYS A 68 4.21 2.17 -2.99
N ALA A 69 3.72 1.95 -4.21
CA ALA A 69 3.60 0.62 -4.82
C ALA A 69 3.81 0.67 -6.34
N LYS A 70 4.07 -0.49 -6.98
CA LYS A 70 4.13 -0.58 -8.44
C LYS A 70 2.75 -0.52 -9.08
N PHE A 71 1.76 -1.14 -8.42
CA PHE A 71 0.39 -1.22 -8.91
C PHE A 71 -0.62 -1.00 -7.78
N PHE A 72 -1.75 -0.39 -8.13
CA PHE A 72 -2.92 -0.27 -7.26
C PHE A 72 -4.15 -0.81 -7.96
N SER A 73 -5.12 -1.33 -7.21
CA SER A 73 -6.48 -1.49 -7.74
C SER A 73 -7.27 -0.20 -7.56
N ARG A 74 -8.25 0.05 -8.44
CA ARG A 74 -9.10 1.25 -8.38
C ARG A 74 -9.72 1.46 -7.00
N LYS A 75 -10.27 0.38 -6.41
CA LYS A 75 -10.84 0.37 -5.06
C LYS A 75 -9.82 0.69 -3.97
N ALA A 76 -8.55 0.31 -4.16
CA ALA A 76 -7.50 0.63 -3.20
C ALA A 76 -7.19 2.13 -3.25
N GLU A 77 -7.06 2.70 -4.45
CA GLU A 77 -6.80 4.13 -4.63
C GLU A 77 -7.94 4.99 -4.07
N GLU A 78 -9.19 4.66 -4.39
CA GLU A 78 -10.39 5.36 -3.88
C GLU A 78 -10.35 5.42 -2.34
N LYS A 79 -10.14 4.29 -1.68
CA LYS A 79 -10.10 4.22 -0.20
C LYS A 79 -8.91 4.94 0.43
N ILE A 80 -7.74 4.92 -0.22
CA ILE A 80 -6.57 5.66 0.27
C ILE A 80 -6.82 7.17 0.16
N LYS A 81 -7.43 7.63 -0.93
CA LYS A 81 -7.80 9.04 -1.13
C LYS A 81 -8.90 9.48 -0.16
N GLU A 82 -9.88 8.62 0.12
CA GLU A 82 -10.97 8.87 1.10
C GLU A 82 -10.46 9.17 2.51
N VAL A 83 -9.34 8.55 2.94
CA VAL A 83 -8.74 8.81 4.25
C VAL A 83 -7.75 9.99 4.24
N GLY A 84 -7.68 10.75 3.13
CA GLY A 84 -6.75 11.87 2.96
C GLY A 84 -5.31 11.45 2.63
N GLY A 85 -5.12 10.20 2.18
CA GLY A 85 -3.84 9.66 1.78
C GLY A 85 -3.51 9.88 0.30
N ALA A 86 -2.33 9.44 -0.11
CA ALA A 86 -1.85 9.51 -1.49
C ALA A 86 -1.28 8.17 -1.97
N CYS A 87 -1.54 7.83 -3.23
CA CYS A 87 -0.94 6.69 -3.91
C CYS A 87 0.21 7.17 -4.78
N VAL A 88 1.40 6.63 -4.58
CA VAL A 88 2.61 6.97 -5.33
C VAL A 88 3.07 5.74 -6.10
N LEU A 89 3.18 5.88 -7.42
CA LEU A 89 3.69 4.82 -8.28
C LEU A 89 5.22 4.79 -8.22
N VAL A 90 5.78 3.60 -8.05
CA VAL A 90 7.23 3.35 -8.04
C VAL A 90 7.59 2.21 -8.99
N ALA A 91 8.82 2.22 -9.52
CA ALA A 91 9.30 1.27 -10.52
C ALA A 91 9.69 -0.09 -9.94
#